data_AF-A0A7I7XUN9-F1
#
_entry.id   AF-A0A7I7XUN9-F1
#
_cell.length_a   1.000
_cell.length_b   1.000
_cell.length_c   1.000
_cell.angle_alpha   90.00
_cell.angle_beta   90.00
_cell.angle_gamma   90.00
#
_symmetry.space_group_name_H-M   'P 1'
#
loop_
_entity.id
_entity.type
_entity.pdbx_description
1 polymer ?
#
loop_
_entity_poly.entity_id
_entity_poly.type
_entity_poly.pdbx_seq_one_letter_code
_entity_poly.pdbx_strand_id
1 'polypeptide(L)'
;MMLYDSMPAAVAAETDDFTTLPIARFPEWLTAVALPAGWSAVNAGESVRAAVRGPRRDGGFDASAALEVYGFTDLPTYDAVRFHADRALRVAQAQQISSRVLTTPARPGVVAVRATGVVATDGTPVWAQHSFYLAAADEPHAGRLIVQGLFAATDRRELYVGELTALADDLQAGFVAALGQD
;
A
#
# COMPACT_ATOMS: atom_id res chain seq x y z
N MET A 1 -4.76 -0.64 -14.72
CA MET A 1 -3.79 0.47 -14.81
C MET A 1 -2.42 -0.11 -14.53
N MET A 2 -1.57 -0.26 -15.55
CA MET A 2 -0.25 -0.89 -15.38
C MET A 2 0.75 0.11 -14.78
N LEU A 3 1.38 -0.31 -13.68
CA LEU A 3 2.21 0.46 -12.76
C LEU A 3 3.71 0.41 -13.12
N TYR A 4 4.07 0.59 -14.40
CA TYR A 4 5.48 0.50 -14.87
C TYR A 4 6.45 1.50 -14.21
N ASP A 5 5.93 2.49 -13.48
CA ASP A 5 6.70 3.54 -12.79
C ASP A 5 6.33 3.67 -11.30
N SER A 6 6.00 2.54 -10.66
CA SER A 6 5.67 2.46 -9.23
C SER A 6 6.81 1.89 -8.39
N MET A 7 6.70 1.95 -7.06
CA MET A 7 7.68 1.30 -6.18
C MET A 7 7.86 -0.21 -6.45
N PRO A 8 6.80 -1.02 -6.67
CA PRO A 8 6.96 -2.39 -7.13
C PRO A 8 7.85 -2.53 -8.37
N ALA A 9 7.69 -1.66 -9.37
CA ALA A 9 8.52 -1.70 -10.58
C ALA A 9 9.98 -1.32 -10.29
N ALA A 10 10.22 -0.38 -9.38
CA ALA A 10 11.58 -0.01 -8.98
C ALA A 10 12.29 -1.16 -8.25
N VAL A 11 11.61 -1.83 -7.31
CA VAL A 11 12.18 -3.01 -6.61
C VAL A 11 12.38 -4.18 -7.58
N ALA A 12 11.43 -4.42 -8.48
CA ALA A 12 11.55 -5.45 -9.51
C ALA A 12 12.72 -5.21 -10.48
N ALA A 13 13.14 -3.96 -10.69
CA ALA A 13 14.29 -3.64 -11.53
C ALA A 13 15.64 -3.89 -10.83
N GLU A 14 15.64 -4.03 -9.51
CA GLU A 14 16.85 -4.26 -8.70
C GLU A 14 16.95 -5.71 -8.17
N THR A 15 15.95 -6.56 -8.43
CA THR A 15 15.88 -7.92 -7.90
C THR A 15 15.52 -8.91 -9.01
N ASP A 16 16.18 -10.07 -9.03
CA ASP A 16 16.03 -11.05 -10.11
C ASP A 16 14.77 -11.93 -9.97
N ASP A 17 14.17 -11.93 -8.77
CA ASP A 17 13.16 -12.91 -8.37
C ASP A 17 11.86 -12.27 -7.83
N PHE A 18 11.66 -10.98 -8.15
CA PHE A 18 10.48 -10.23 -7.75
C PHE A 18 9.19 -10.89 -8.22
N THR A 19 8.29 -11.17 -7.29
CA THR A 19 7.03 -11.86 -7.60
C THR A 19 5.88 -11.34 -6.76
N THR A 20 4.68 -11.37 -7.34
CA THR A 20 3.45 -11.07 -6.61
C THR A 20 3.05 -12.30 -5.80
N LEU A 21 2.81 -12.14 -4.50
CA LEU A 21 2.35 -13.22 -3.64
C LEU A 21 0.81 -13.34 -3.69
N PRO A 22 0.26 -14.55 -3.77
CA PRO A 22 -1.18 -14.74 -3.56
C PRO A 22 -1.54 -14.47 -2.09
N ILE A 23 -2.79 -14.13 -1.81
CA ILE A 23 -3.32 -13.87 -0.46
C ILE A 23 -3.05 -15.04 0.49
N ALA A 24 -3.09 -16.28 -0.02
CA ALA A 24 -2.76 -17.49 0.74
C ALA A 24 -1.30 -17.54 1.25
N ARG A 25 -0.43 -16.67 0.75
CA ARG A 25 0.99 -16.53 1.14
C ARG A 25 1.26 -15.20 1.86
N PHE A 26 0.25 -14.40 2.15
CA PHE A 26 0.44 -13.19 2.96
C PHE A 26 0.89 -13.58 4.37
N PRO A 27 1.72 -12.75 5.03
CA PRO A 27 2.05 -12.94 6.44
C PRO A 27 0.78 -13.04 7.29
N GLU A 28 0.75 -13.92 8.30
CA GLU A 28 -0.44 -14.16 9.13
C GLU A 28 -0.93 -12.88 9.84
N TRP A 29 0.00 -12.07 10.36
CA TRP A 29 -0.35 -10.79 10.98
C TRP A 29 -1.08 -9.85 10.04
N LEU A 30 -0.81 -9.94 8.73
CA LEU A 30 -1.39 -9.09 7.71
C LEU A 30 -2.84 -9.50 7.36
N THR A 31 -3.11 -10.81 7.39
CA THR A 31 -4.48 -11.34 7.21
C THR A 31 -5.33 -11.08 8.46
N ALA A 32 -4.70 -10.96 9.63
CA ALA A 32 -5.35 -10.61 10.89
C ALA A 32 -5.77 -9.13 11.02
N VAL A 33 -5.27 -8.23 10.17
CA VAL A 33 -5.69 -6.81 10.16
C VAL A 33 -7.18 -6.73 9.85
N ALA A 34 -7.99 -6.33 10.83
CA ALA A 34 -9.44 -6.26 10.72
C ALA A 34 -9.89 -5.11 9.82
N LEU A 35 -11.05 -5.29 9.18
CA LEU A 35 -11.73 -4.20 8.48
C LEU A 35 -12.57 -3.39 9.48
N PRO A 36 -12.59 -2.05 9.41
CA PRO A 36 -13.47 -1.23 10.22
C PRO A 36 -14.94 -1.58 9.99
N ALA A 37 -15.78 -1.28 10.99
CA ALA A 37 -17.20 -1.57 10.92
C ALA A 37 -17.87 -0.96 9.67
N GLY A 38 -18.62 -1.79 8.93
CA GLY A 38 -19.34 -1.37 7.74
C GLY A 38 -18.52 -1.30 6.45
N TRP A 39 -17.23 -1.60 6.49
CA TRP A 39 -16.47 -1.94 5.30
C TRP A 39 -16.82 -3.35 4.82
N SER A 40 -16.86 -3.52 3.51
CA SER A 40 -17.13 -4.81 2.87
C SER A 40 -15.91 -5.26 2.10
N ALA A 41 -15.44 -6.49 2.35
CA ALA A 41 -14.43 -7.12 1.51
C ALA A 41 -14.99 -7.33 0.09
N VAL A 42 -14.15 -7.14 -0.92
CA VAL A 42 -14.49 -7.38 -2.33
C VAL A 42 -13.48 -8.34 -2.95
N ASN A 43 -13.94 -9.17 -3.88
CA ASN A 43 -13.06 -10.02 -4.64
C ASN A 43 -12.34 -9.19 -5.71
N ALA A 44 -11.03 -8.98 -5.54
CA ALA A 44 -10.15 -8.28 -6.47
C ALA A 44 -9.09 -9.21 -7.08
N GLY A 45 -9.35 -10.52 -7.08
CA GLY A 45 -8.43 -11.56 -7.53
C GLY A 45 -7.67 -12.23 -6.37
N GLU A 46 -6.76 -13.13 -6.71
CA GLU A 46 -6.09 -14.00 -5.74
C GLU A 46 -4.91 -13.34 -5.01
N SER A 47 -4.44 -12.19 -5.48
CA SER A 47 -3.25 -11.49 -4.95
C SER A 47 -3.53 -10.11 -4.38
N VAL A 48 -4.79 -9.65 -4.41
CA VAL A 48 -5.19 -8.33 -3.94
C VAL A 48 -6.26 -8.48 -2.87
N ARG A 49 -5.94 -8.11 -1.64
CA ARG A 49 -6.95 -7.99 -0.57
C ARG A 49 -7.57 -6.60 -0.65
N ALA A 50 -8.85 -6.52 -1.00
CA ALA A 50 -9.54 -5.25 -1.20
C ALA A 50 -10.82 -5.14 -0.36
N ALA A 51 -11.16 -3.92 0.01
CA ALA A 51 -12.39 -3.59 0.71
C ALA A 51 -12.92 -2.22 0.28
N VAL A 52 -14.22 -2.03 0.43
CA VAL A 52 -14.93 -0.81 0.01
C VAL A 52 -15.92 -0.36 1.07
N ARG A 53 -16.27 0.93 1.04
CA ARG A 53 -17.22 1.57 1.94
C ARG A 53 -18.09 2.56 1.17
N GLY A 54 -19.36 2.68 1.58
CA GLY A 54 -20.31 3.61 0.97
C GLY A 54 -20.59 3.27 -0.49
N PRO A 55 -21.25 2.14 -0.79
CA PRO A 55 -21.65 1.81 -2.16
C PRO A 55 -22.57 2.91 -2.72
N ARG A 56 -22.28 3.34 -3.94
CA ARG A 56 -23.02 4.38 -4.66
C ARG A 56 -23.95 3.74 -5.68
N ARG A 57 -25.02 4.47 -6.05
CA ARG A 57 -26.05 3.99 -6.99
C ARG A 57 -25.50 3.74 -8.40
N ASP A 58 -24.41 4.40 -8.75
CA ASP A 58 -23.69 4.26 -10.02
C ASP A 58 -22.72 3.05 -10.03
N GLY A 59 -22.66 2.27 -8.95
CA GLY A 59 -21.74 1.14 -8.81
C GLY A 59 -20.36 1.51 -8.27
N GLY A 60 -20.11 2.79 -7.98
CA GLY A 60 -18.90 3.26 -7.30
C GLY A 60 -18.94 3.06 -5.78
N PHE A 61 -17.88 3.50 -5.12
CA PHE A 61 -17.76 3.51 -3.67
C PHE A 61 -17.20 4.84 -3.21
N ASP A 62 -17.61 5.30 -2.03
CA ASP A 62 -17.09 6.55 -1.48
C ASP A 62 -15.66 6.39 -0.95
N ALA A 63 -15.29 5.19 -0.50
CA ALA A 63 -13.92 4.87 -0.10
C ALA A 63 -13.55 3.42 -0.42
N SER A 64 -12.26 3.18 -0.66
CA SER A 64 -11.71 1.85 -0.88
C SER A 64 -10.31 1.69 -0.28
N ALA A 65 -9.96 0.44 -0.02
CA ALA A 65 -8.67 0.01 0.47
C ALA A 65 -8.23 -1.22 -0.34
N ALA A 66 -6.97 -1.25 -0.73
CA ALA A 66 -6.35 -2.36 -1.43
C ALA A 66 -4.97 -2.65 -0.84
N LEU A 67 -4.62 -3.92 -0.82
CA LEU A 67 -3.38 -4.43 -0.27
C LEU A 67 -2.80 -5.50 -1.19
N GLU A 68 -1.54 -5.30 -1.56
CA GLU A 68 -0.75 -6.22 -2.37
C GLU A 68 0.56 -6.55 -1.62
N VAL A 69 1.06 -7.77 -1.81
CA VAL A 69 2.33 -8.21 -1.22
C VAL A 69 3.18 -8.84 -2.30
N TYR A 70 4.45 -8.47 -2.30
CA TYR A 70 5.46 -9.01 -3.20
C TYR A 70 6.58 -9.68 -2.42
N GLY A 71 7.12 -10.75 -2.98
CA GLY A 71 8.30 -11.46 -2.50
C GLY A 71 9.50 -11.16 -3.39
N PHE A 72 10.68 -11.06 -2.80
CA PHE A 72 11.96 -10.89 -3.50
C PHE A 72 13.11 -11.36 -2.59
N THR A 73 14.30 -11.46 -3.16
CA THR A 73 15.57 -11.69 -2.47
C THR A 73 16.44 -10.43 -2.58
N ASP A 74 17.39 -10.28 -1.67
CA ASP A 74 18.36 -9.18 -1.61
C ASP A 74 17.80 -7.84 -1.14
N LEU A 75 18.72 -6.89 -0.97
CA LEU A 75 18.48 -5.57 -0.41
C LEU A 75 18.33 -4.53 -1.53
N PRO A 76 17.10 -4.08 -1.87
CA PRO A 76 16.94 -2.95 -2.77
C PRO A 76 17.51 -1.67 -2.14
N THR A 77 17.98 -0.76 -2.98
CA THR A 77 18.61 0.48 -2.53
C THR A 77 17.57 1.38 -1.84
N TYR A 78 17.97 2.05 -0.76
CA TYR A 78 17.09 2.99 -0.05
C TYR A 78 16.56 4.10 -0.97
N ASP A 79 17.37 4.52 -1.94
CA ASP A 79 17.00 5.53 -2.93
C ASP A 79 15.91 5.00 -3.89
N ALA A 80 16.00 3.76 -4.37
CA ALA A 80 14.95 3.14 -5.17
C ALA A 80 13.61 3.06 -4.44
N VAL A 81 13.62 2.94 -3.11
CA VAL A 81 12.38 2.95 -2.33
C VAL A 81 11.87 4.37 -2.08
N ARG A 82 12.75 5.28 -1.65
CA ARG A 82 12.36 6.64 -1.26
C ARG A 82 11.90 7.48 -2.47
N PHE A 83 12.61 7.44 -3.58
CA PHE A 83 12.31 8.29 -4.74
C PHE A 83 11.06 7.85 -5.51
N HIS A 84 10.65 6.60 -5.37
CA HIS A 84 9.55 6.02 -6.15
C HIS A 84 8.21 6.00 -5.41
N ALA A 85 8.17 6.33 -4.11
CA ALA A 85 6.97 6.26 -3.30
C ALA A 85 5.86 7.23 -3.75
N ASP A 86 6.20 8.43 -4.22
CA ASP A 86 5.23 9.38 -4.77
C ASP A 86 5.09 9.30 -6.30
N ARG A 87 5.89 8.47 -6.96
CA ARG A 87 5.92 8.37 -8.42
C ARG A 87 4.61 7.85 -8.98
N ALA A 88 3.97 6.89 -8.31
CA ALA A 88 2.63 6.42 -8.68
C ALA A 88 1.61 7.57 -8.68
N LEU A 89 1.69 8.49 -7.71
CA LEU A 89 0.83 9.67 -7.65
C LEU A 89 1.21 10.69 -8.74
N ARG A 90 2.50 10.91 -9.01
CA ARG A 90 2.95 11.80 -10.10
C ARG A 90 2.52 11.30 -11.48
N VAL A 91 2.64 10.01 -11.75
CA VAL A 91 2.17 9.36 -12.99
C VAL A 91 0.66 9.50 -13.13
N ALA A 92 -0.08 9.38 -12.04
CA ALA A 92 -1.52 9.66 -11.99
C ALA A 92 -1.87 11.16 -12.04
N GLN A 93 -0.89 12.03 -12.29
CA GLN A 93 -1.03 13.50 -12.33
C GLN A 93 -1.70 14.07 -11.07
N ALA A 94 -1.43 13.45 -9.92
CA ALA A 94 -2.01 13.87 -8.66
C ALA A 94 -1.59 15.29 -8.29
N GLN A 95 -2.51 16.04 -7.70
CA GLN A 95 -2.24 17.32 -7.08
C GLN A 95 -1.94 17.14 -5.59
N GLN A 96 -1.35 18.19 -4.98
CA GLN A 96 -1.11 18.23 -3.53
C GLN A 96 -0.31 17.02 -3.01
N ILE A 97 0.66 16.57 -3.80
CA ILE A 97 1.48 15.41 -3.46
C ILE A 97 2.33 15.72 -2.22
N SER A 98 2.28 14.84 -1.24
CA SER A 98 3.14 14.84 -0.07
C SER A 98 3.67 13.44 0.15
N SER A 99 4.95 13.30 0.52
CA SER A 99 5.55 12.02 0.86
C SER A 99 6.39 12.14 2.13
N ARG A 100 6.36 11.11 2.96
CA ARG A 100 7.16 11.03 4.20
C ARG A 100 7.58 9.60 4.49
N VAL A 101 8.77 9.45 5.07
CA VAL A 101 9.21 8.19 5.66
C VAL A 101 8.45 7.97 6.97
N LEU A 102 8.00 6.75 7.20
CA LEU A 102 7.35 6.32 8.44
C LEU A 102 8.39 5.78 9.42
N THR A 103 8.13 5.95 10.71
CA THR A 103 9.00 5.40 11.75
C THR A 103 9.00 3.88 11.70
N THR A 104 10.19 3.30 11.61
CA THR A 104 10.48 1.86 11.62
C THR A 104 11.72 1.61 12.48
N PRO A 105 11.95 0.37 12.96
CA PRO A 105 13.22 0.02 13.60
C PRO A 105 14.41 0.35 12.69
N ALA A 106 15.49 0.89 13.27
CA ALA A 106 16.72 1.22 12.54
C ALA A 106 17.50 -0.07 12.18
N ARG A 107 16.98 -0.83 11.22
CA ARG A 107 17.55 -2.08 10.70
C ARG A 107 17.88 -1.91 9.21
N PRO A 108 19.05 -2.40 8.73
CA PRO A 108 19.32 -2.46 7.30
C PRO A 108 18.20 -3.19 6.56
N GLY A 109 17.80 -2.66 5.40
CA GLY A 109 16.74 -3.28 4.59
C GLY A 109 15.32 -3.12 5.10
N VAL A 110 15.10 -2.28 6.10
CA VAL A 110 13.75 -1.88 6.52
C VAL A 110 13.51 -0.43 6.12
N VAL A 111 12.40 -0.19 5.42
CA VAL A 111 11.93 1.16 5.11
C VAL A 111 10.42 1.16 4.94
N ALA A 112 9.76 2.21 5.43
CA ALA A 112 8.36 2.43 5.16
C ALA A 112 8.14 3.88 4.70
N VAL A 113 7.35 4.07 3.65
CA VAL A 113 7.08 5.39 3.07
C VAL A 113 5.59 5.54 2.82
N ARG A 114 5.04 6.72 3.12
CA ARG A 114 3.66 7.07 2.84
C ARG A 114 3.63 8.28 1.93
N ALA A 115 2.88 8.18 0.84
CA ALA A 115 2.61 9.27 -0.08
C ALA A 115 1.10 9.51 -0.19
N THR A 116 0.69 10.77 -0.24
CA THR A 116 -0.71 11.18 -0.41
C THR A 116 -0.84 12.17 -1.54
N GLY A 117 -2.00 12.22 -2.20
CA GLY A 117 -2.32 13.23 -3.20
C GLY A 117 -3.80 13.19 -3.58
N VAL A 118 -4.19 14.04 -4.53
CA VAL A 118 -5.54 14.05 -5.10
C VAL A 118 -5.44 13.72 -6.59
N VAL A 119 -6.00 12.58 -6.99
CA VAL A 119 -6.06 12.13 -8.40
C VAL A 119 -7.45 12.43 -8.97
N ALA A 120 -7.53 12.61 -10.29
CA ALA A 120 -8.81 12.68 -10.98
C ALA A 120 -9.19 11.28 -11.49
N THR A 121 -10.38 10.80 -11.14
CA THR A 121 -10.95 9.54 -11.65
C THR A 121 -12.31 9.86 -12.25
N ASP A 122 -12.47 9.66 -13.55
CA ASP A 122 -13.68 10.00 -14.32
C ASP A 122 -14.18 11.43 -14.06
N GLY A 123 -13.24 12.38 -13.98
CA GLY A 123 -13.52 13.80 -13.69
C GLY A 123 -13.84 14.12 -12.22
N THR A 124 -13.86 13.13 -11.34
CA THR A 124 -14.11 13.30 -9.90
C THR A 124 -12.79 13.31 -9.14
N PRO A 125 -12.55 14.30 -8.24
CA PRO A 125 -11.37 14.31 -7.41
C PRO A 125 -11.44 13.22 -6.33
N VAL A 126 -10.41 12.37 -6.27
CA VAL A 126 -10.25 11.28 -5.31
C VAL A 126 -8.97 11.53 -4.52
N TRP A 127 -9.10 11.62 -3.20
CA TRP A 127 -7.94 11.58 -2.32
C TRP A 127 -7.37 10.16 -2.33
N ALA A 128 -6.05 10.06 -2.51
CA ALA A 128 -5.31 8.82 -2.56
C ALA A 128 -4.16 8.84 -1.55
N GLN A 129 -3.94 7.71 -0.89
CA GLN A 129 -2.76 7.44 -0.10
C GLN A 129 -2.17 6.09 -0.52
N HIS A 130 -0.88 6.08 -0.80
CA HIS A 130 -0.10 4.87 -0.95
C HIS A 130 0.88 4.76 0.21
N SER A 131 0.82 3.65 0.95
CA SER A 131 1.85 3.29 1.93
C SER A 131 2.59 2.07 1.43
N PHE A 132 3.91 2.10 1.56
CA PHE A 132 4.80 1.03 1.17
C PHE A 132 5.64 0.63 2.36
N TYR A 133 5.69 -0.67 2.64
CA TYR A 133 6.47 -1.24 3.73
C TYR A 133 7.39 -2.29 3.16
N LEU A 134 8.69 -2.07 3.29
CA LEU A 134 9.72 -2.94 2.76
C LEU A 134 10.55 -3.51 3.91
N ALA A 135 10.72 -4.83 3.88
CA ALA A 135 11.65 -5.58 4.71
C ALA A 135 12.42 -6.54 3.81
N ALA A 136 13.71 -6.28 3.59
CA ALA A 136 14.59 -7.16 2.83
C ALA A 136 14.99 -8.38 3.67
N ALA A 137 15.32 -9.48 2.99
CA ALA A 137 15.85 -10.69 3.60
C ALA A 137 16.80 -11.36 2.61
N ASP A 138 17.79 -12.07 3.15
CA ASP A 138 18.79 -12.80 2.35
C ASP A 138 18.27 -14.18 1.91
N GLU A 139 17.27 -14.73 2.62
CA GLU A 139 16.66 -16.00 2.22
C GLU A 139 15.84 -15.84 0.92
N PRO A 140 15.91 -16.83 0.00
CA PRO A 140 15.20 -16.77 -1.26
C PRO A 140 13.71 -16.47 -1.11
N HIS A 141 13.26 -15.40 -1.77
CA HIS A 141 11.89 -14.89 -1.75
C HIS A 141 11.36 -14.55 -0.34
N ALA A 142 12.21 -14.34 0.67
CA ALA A 142 11.78 -13.99 2.02
C ALA A 142 11.60 -12.49 2.23
N GLY A 143 12.21 -11.66 1.38
CA GLY A 143 11.98 -10.22 1.34
C GLY A 143 10.52 -9.89 1.06
N ARG A 144 10.01 -8.81 1.64
CA ARG A 144 8.61 -8.38 1.53
C ARG A 144 8.53 -6.93 1.11
N LEU A 145 7.73 -6.67 0.08
CA LEU A 145 7.19 -5.35 -0.21
C LEU A 145 5.68 -5.42 -0.05
N ILE A 146 5.14 -4.69 0.92
CA ILE A 146 3.71 -4.58 1.18
C ILE A 146 3.26 -3.21 0.67
N VAL A 147 2.24 -3.19 -0.18
CA VAL A 147 1.70 -1.99 -0.79
C VAL A 147 0.25 -1.82 -0.38
N GLN A 148 -0.06 -0.71 0.29
CA GLN A 148 -1.42 -0.33 0.68
C GLN A 148 -1.86 0.89 -0.11
N GLY A 149 -2.95 0.76 -0.86
CA GLY A 149 -3.65 1.86 -1.49
C GLY A 149 -4.93 2.17 -0.72
N LEU A 150 -5.14 3.44 -0.34
CA LEU A 150 -6.36 3.93 0.27
C LEU A 150 -6.92 5.08 -0.56
N PHE A 151 -8.22 5.06 -0.82
CA PHE A 151 -8.87 6.02 -1.69
C PHE A 151 -10.18 6.50 -1.07
N ALA A 152 -10.48 7.79 -1.27
CA ALA A 152 -11.76 8.38 -0.88
C ALA A 152 -12.20 9.45 -1.88
N ALA A 153 -13.49 9.48 -2.21
CA ALA A 153 -14.07 10.62 -2.91
C ALA A 153 -13.83 11.90 -2.09
N THR A 154 -13.33 12.96 -2.72
CA THR A 154 -12.84 14.15 -1.98
C THR A 154 -13.98 14.86 -1.23
N ASP A 155 -15.18 14.86 -1.81
CA ASP A 155 -16.42 15.41 -1.20
C ASP A 155 -16.92 14.59 0.00
N ARG A 156 -16.39 13.38 0.20
CA ARG A 156 -16.73 12.48 1.31
C ARG A 156 -15.54 12.18 2.22
N ARG A 157 -14.36 12.73 1.94
CA ARG A 157 -13.12 12.43 2.67
C ARG A 157 -13.28 12.62 4.18
N GLU A 158 -13.91 13.71 4.62
CA GLU A 158 -14.08 14.00 6.05
C GLU A 158 -14.88 12.92 6.80
N LEU A 159 -15.78 12.22 6.10
CA LEU A 159 -16.56 11.13 6.69
C LEU A 159 -15.73 9.87 6.92
N TYR A 160 -14.75 9.61 6.04
CA TYR A 160 -13.98 8.35 6.04
C TYR A 160 -12.53 8.50 6.51
N VAL A 161 -12.02 9.73 6.68
CA VAL A 161 -10.62 9.98 7.02
C VAL A 161 -10.21 9.27 8.31
N GLY A 162 -11.08 9.23 9.32
CA GLY A 162 -10.80 8.51 10.56
C GLY A 162 -10.63 7.01 10.36
N GLU A 163 -11.52 6.38 9.59
CA GLU A 163 -11.48 4.94 9.28
C GLU A 163 -10.26 4.58 8.40
N LEU A 164 -9.94 5.43 7.42
CA LEU A 164 -8.79 5.26 6.55
C LEU A 164 -7.46 5.46 7.30
N THR A 165 -7.40 6.42 8.21
CA THR A 165 -6.25 6.60 9.11
C THR A 165 -6.06 5.39 9.99
N ALA A 166 -7.14 4.85 10.59
CA ALA A 166 -7.07 3.63 11.41
C ALA A 166 -6.52 2.44 10.60
N LEU A 167 -7.05 2.20 9.39
CA LEU A 167 -6.53 1.16 8.48
C LEU A 167 -5.03 1.32 8.16
N ALA A 168 -4.58 2.56 7.99
CA ALA A 168 -3.19 2.84 7.68
C ALA A 168 -2.27 2.63 8.90
N ASP A 169 -2.75 3.00 10.08
CA ASP A 169 -1.99 2.96 11.32
C ASP A 169 -1.94 1.54 11.90
N ASP A 170 -3.04 0.77 11.80
CA ASP A 170 -3.06 -0.66 12.16
C ASP A 170 -2.09 -1.46 11.31
N LEU A 171 -2.03 -1.19 10.00
CA LEU A 171 -1.07 -1.83 9.10
C LEU A 171 0.38 -1.47 9.47
N GLN A 172 0.65 -0.19 9.76
CA GLN A 172 1.97 0.25 10.19
C GLN A 172 2.38 -0.40 11.52
N ALA A 173 1.46 -0.45 12.49
CA ALA A 173 1.72 -1.07 13.78
C ALA A 173 1.99 -2.57 13.63
N GLY A 174 1.21 -3.28 12.82
CA GLY A 174 1.41 -4.69 12.50
C GLY A 174 2.77 -4.94 11.84
N PHE A 175 3.16 -4.10 10.87
CA PHE A 175 4.47 -4.19 10.23
C PHE A 175 5.62 -4.00 11.23
N VAL A 176 5.56 -2.95 12.06
CA VAL A 176 6.59 -2.69 13.09
C VAL A 176 6.65 -3.82 14.12
N ALA A 177 5.51 -4.36 14.54
CA ALA A 177 5.45 -5.47 15.48
C ALA A 177 6.06 -6.75 14.86
N ALA A 178 5.78 -7.03 13.59
CA ALA A 178 6.33 -8.19 12.89
C ALA A 178 7.86 -8.14 12.81
N LEU A 179 8.44 -6.96 12.56
CA LEU A 179 9.90 -6.78 12.60
C LEU A 179 10.51 -7.03 13.98
N GLY A 180 9.74 -6.90 15.06
CA GLY A 180 10.21 -7.14 16.43
C GLY A 180 10.17 -8.61 16.85
N GLN A 181 9.66 -9.51 16.01
CA GLN A 181 9.47 -10.94 16.30
C GLN A 181 10.62 -11.81 15.72
N ASP A 182 11.58 -11.20 15.02
CA ASP A 182 12.81 -11.84 14.51
C ASP A 182 13.99 -11.70 15.49
#